data_AF-A0A5N9GU42-F1
#
_entry.id   AF-A0A5N9GU42-F1
#
_cell.length_a   1.000
_cell.length_b   1.000
_cell.length_c   1.000
_cell.angle_alpha   90.00
_cell.angle_beta   90.00
_cell.angle_gamma   90.00
#
_symmetry.space_group_name_H-M   'P 1'
#
loop_
_entity.id
_entity.type
_entity.pdbx_description
1 polymer ?
#
loop_
_entity_poly.entity_id
_entity_poly.type
_entity_poly.pdbx_seq_one_letter_code
_entity_poly.pdbx_strand_id
1 'polypeptide(L)'
;MTTAPEILGTLHNLKTVAVAELDAVKDADGIEAWRIAYLGRKEGRITMIMKGMAALDSDSKRTVGAMANDVKALLESQLEARIEEMKSAQFTHASQEGRLDVTLPGRRPALGRLHPITQTLREITNAFGTMGFQIVEGPEVETDHYNFEMLNIP
;
A
#
# COMPACT_ATOMS: atom_id res chain seq x y z
N MET A 1 28.91 -43.05 18.25
CA MET A 1 28.97 -41.79 19.03
C MET A 1 29.17 -40.69 18.02
N THR A 2 28.14 -39.89 17.75
CA THR A 2 28.26 -38.75 16.82
C THR A 2 29.21 -37.74 17.45
N THR A 3 30.31 -37.45 16.78
CA THR A 3 31.35 -36.56 17.32
C THR A 3 30.98 -35.10 17.03
N ALA A 4 31.33 -34.17 17.93
CA ALA A 4 31.10 -32.73 17.76
C ALA A 4 31.47 -32.15 16.36
N PRO A 5 32.58 -32.55 15.70
CA PRO A 5 32.90 -32.11 14.35
C PRO A 5 31.93 -32.60 13.25
N GLU A 6 31.31 -33.78 13.38
CA GLU A 6 30.34 -34.27 12.40
C GLU A 6 29.05 -33.43 12.41
N ILE A 7 28.62 -32.99 13.59
CA ILE A 7 27.40 -32.17 13.73
C ILE A 7 27.64 -30.76 13.15
N LEU A 8 28.84 -30.20 13.34
CA LEU A 8 29.22 -28.93 12.72
C LEU A 8 29.28 -29.00 11.19
N GLY A 9 29.83 -30.08 10.63
CA GLY A 9 29.82 -30.33 9.18
C GLY A 9 28.40 -30.48 8.63
N THR A 10 27.52 -31.14 9.38
CA THR A 10 26.11 -31.32 9.00
C THR A 10 25.34 -29.99 9.03
N LEU A 11 25.59 -29.13 10.02
CA LEU A 11 25.01 -27.77 10.10
C LEU A 11 25.48 -26.88 8.95
N HIS A 12 26.76 -26.96 8.59
CA HIS A 12 27.30 -26.18 7.47
C HIS A 12 26.68 -26.62 6.14
N ASN A 13 26.61 -27.92 5.88
CA ASN A 13 25.98 -28.44 4.67
C ASN A 13 24.48 -28.07 4.61
N LEU A 14 23.78 -28.19 5.73
CA LEU A 14 22.38 -27.81 5.82
C LEU A 14 22.15 -26.33 5.54
N LYS A 15 23.04 -25.44 6.02
CA LYS A 15 22.98 -24.01 5.69
C LYS A 15 23.09 -23.82 4.18
N THR A 16 24.08 -24.42 3.52
CA THR A 16 24.31 -24.23 2.08
C THR A 16 23.14 -24.73 1.24
N VAL A 17 22.59 -25.90 1.58
CA VAL A 17 21.42 -26.47 0.89
C VAL A 17 20.17 -25.62 1.13
N ALA A 18 19.94 -25.19 2.38
CA ALA A 18 18.78 -24.38 2.72
C ALA A 18 18.77 -23.05 1.97
N VAL A 19 19.92 -22.36 1.88
CA VAL A 19 20.07 -21.11 1.11
C VAL A 19 19.81 -21.36 -0.39
N ALA A 20 20.42 -22.39 -0.97
CA ALA A 20 20.23 -22.70 -2.40
C ALA A 20 18.77 -23.06 -2.74
N GLU A 21 18.09 -23.81 -1.85
CA GLU A 21 16.67 -24.12 -2.01
C GLU A 21 15.80 -22.86 -1.86
N LEU A 22 16.11 -21.96 -0.93
CA LEU A 22 15.37 -20.71 -0.74
C LEU A 22 15.50 -19.78 -1.96
N ASP A 23 16.69 -19.71 -2.56
CA ASP A 23 16.93 -18.94 -3.79
C ASP A 23 16.17 -19.52 -4.99
N ALA A 24 15.96 -20.84 -5.02
CA ALA A 24 15.25 -21.53 -6.10
C ALA A 24 13.71 -21.39 -6.02
N VAL A 25 13.17 -21.04 -4.84
CA VAL A 25 11.73 -20.85 -4.64
C VAL A 25 11.24 -19.58 -5.35
N LYS A 26 10.09 -19.70 -6.01
CA LYS A 26 9.48 -18.63 -6.84
C LYS A 26 8.06 -18.28 -6.44
N ASP A 27 7.46 -19.02 -5.52
CA ASP A 27 6.06 -18.95 -5.14
C ASP A 27 5.88 -18.88 -3.61
N ALA A 28 4.79 -18.26 -3.18
CA ALA A 28 4.49 -18.09 -1.76
C ALA A 28 4.31 -19.43 -1.04
N ASP A 29 3.72 -20.41 -1.74
CA ASP A 29 3.53 -21.77 -1.21
C ASP A 29 4.87 -22.49 -1.02
N GLY A 30 5.82 -22.30 -1.93
CA GLY A 30 7.18 -22.83 -1.81
C GLY A 30 7.97 -22.19 -0.65
N ILE A 31 7.78 -20.89 -0.40
CA ILE A 31 8.41 -20.20 0.75
C ILE A 31 7.89 -20.79 2.06
N GLU A 32 6.59 -21.01 2.16
CA GLU A 32 5.98 -21.57 3.36
C GLU A 32 6.37 -23.04 3.57
N ALA A 33 6.42 -23.83 2.49
CA ALA A 33 6.92 -25.20 2.53
C ALA A 33 8.38 -25.27 3.01
N TRP A 34 9.25 -24.37 2.51
CA TRP A 34 10.64 -24.26 2.94
C TRP A 34 10.74 -23.86 4.42
N ARG A 35 9.95 -22.87 4.86
CA ARG A 35 9.90 -22.42 6.26
C ARG A 35 9.54 -23.58 7.20
N ILE A 36 8.54 -24.38 6.83
CA ILE A 36 8.13 -25.55 7.61
C ILE A 36 9.26 -26.61 7.63
N ALA A 37 9.87 -26.90 6.48
CA ALA A 37 10.89 -27.94 6.35
C ALA A 37 12.18 -27.64 7.14
N TYR A 38 12.62 -26.38 7.21
CA TYR A 38 13.89 -26.01 7.86
C TYR A 38 13.71 -25.40 9.25
N LEU A 39 12.72 -24.51 9.43
CA LEU A 39 12.49 -23.74 10.66
C LEU A 39 11.28 -24.24 11.49
N GLY A 40 10.63 -25.33 11.06
CA GLY A 40 9.47 -25.90 11.76
C GLY A 40 9.74 -26.28 13.21
N ARG A 41 8.79 -25.97 14.11
CA ARG A 41 8.91 -26.23 15.56
C ARG A 41 8.98 -27.71 15.94
N LYS A 42 8.41 -28.62 15.13
CA LYS A 42 8.39 -30.06 15.40
C LYS A 42 9.27 -30.86 14.42
N GLU A 43 9.22 -30.53 13.14
CA GLU A 43 9.83 -31.29 12.03
C GLU A 43 10.96 -30.54 11.33
N GLY A 44 11.26 -29.31 11.75
CA GLY A 44 12.32 -28.51 11.15
C GLY A 44 13.67 -29.21 11.31
N ARG A 45 14.41 -29.34 10.20
CA ARG A 45 15.71 -30.01 10.19
C ARG A 45 16.69 -29.39 11.20
N ILE A 46 16.63 -28.09 11.45
CA ILE A 46 17.43 -27.39 12.48
C ILE A 46 17.00 -27.83 13.88
N THR A 47 15.71 -27.86 14.16
CA THR A 47 15.15 -28.30 15.45
C THR A 47 15.48 -29.77 15.75
N MET A 48 15.52 -30.63 14.72
CA MET A 48 15.93 -32.04 14.84
C MET A 48 17.41 -32.18 15.19
N ILE A 49 18.29 -31.41 14.55
CA ILE A 49 19.71 -31.35 14.90
C ILE A 49 19.87 -30.87 16.35
N MET A 50 19.11 -29.86 16.78
CA MET A 50 19.15 -29.36 18.16
C MET A 50 18.70 -30.40 19.20
N LYS A 51 17.69 -31.22 18.89
CA LYS A 51 17.28 -32.34 19.77
C LYS A 51 18.34 -33.44 19.84
N GLY A 52 19.03 -33.71 18.72
CA GLY A 52 20.14 -34.67 18.66
C GLY A 52 21.36 -34.28 19.50
N MET A 53 21.49 -33.00 19.87
CA MET A 53 22.59 -32.52 20.71
C MET A 53 22.46 -32.87 22.20
N ALA A 54 21.33 -33.42 22.65
CA ALA A 54 21.09 -33.76 24.06
C ALA A 54 22.14 -34.74 24.63
N ALA A 55 22.80 -35.53 23.78
CA ALA A 55 23.80 -36.53 24.14
C ALA A 55 25.26 -36.02 24.26
N LEU A 56 25.54 -34.73 23.97
CA LEU A 56 26.91 -34.18 24.03
C LEU A 56 27.34 -33.68 25.43
N ASP A 57 28.65 -33.58 25.63
CA ASP A 57 29.33 -32.92 26.74
C ASP A 57 29.04 -31.41 26.80
N SER A 58 29.17 -30.80 27.99
CA SER A 58 28.75 -29.41 28.22
C SER A 58 29.50 -28.37 27.39
N ASP A 59 30.76 -28.64 27.04
CA ASP A 59 31.62 -27.72 26.28
C ASP A 59 31.31 -27.78 24.79
N SER A 60 31.18 -28.99 24.22
CA SER A 60 30.72 -29.19 22.85
C SER A 60 29.26 -28.75 22.62
N LYS A 61 28.39 -28.86 23.64
CA LYS A 61 27.01 -28.32 23.57
C LYS A 61 26.99 -26.81 23.40
N ARG A 62 27.91 -26.07 24.01
CA ARG A 62 27.95 -24.61 23.94
C ARG A 62 28.35 -24.13 22.54
N THR A 63 29.37 -24.73 21.94
CA THR A 63 29.87 -24.36 20.61
C THR A 63 28.88 -24.71 19.50
N VAL A 64 28.34 -25.93 19.52
CA VAL A 64 27.37 -26.38 18.50
C VAL A 64 26.01 -25.66 18.66
N GLY A 65 25.59 -25.38 19.90
CA GLY A 65 24.37 -24.61 20.16
C GLY A 65 24.45 -23.15 19.68
N ALA A 66 25.59 -22.49 19.87
CA ALA A 66 25.82 -21.15 19.34
C ALA A 66 25.73 -21.13 17.81
N MET A 67 26.44 -22.03 17.13
CA MET A 67 26.41 -22.16 15.67
C MET A 67 25.00 -22.48 15.14
N ALA A 68 24.25 -23.34 15.81
CA ALA A 68 22.88 -23.68 15.41
C ALA A 68 21.95 -22.46 15.50
N ASN A 69 22.10 -21.62 16.54
CA ASN A 69 21.34 -20.38 16.67
C ASN A 69 21.75 -19.36 15.59
N ASP A 70 23.04 -19.24 15.28
CA ASP A 70 23.53 -18.34 14.22
C ASP A 70 23.01 -18.75 12.83
N VAL A 71 23.05 -20.05 12.52
CA VAL A 71 22.49 -20.60 11.27
C VAL A 71 20.99 -20.35 11.20
N LYS A 72 20.27 -20.53 12.31
CA LYS A 72 18.83 -20.27 12.37
C LYS A 72 18.52 -18.79 12.10
N ALA A 73 19.23 -17.87 12.77
CA ALA A 73 19.03 -16.43 12.60
C ALA A 73 19.33 -15.97 11.15
N LEU A 74 20.36 -16.54 10.53
CA LEU A 74 20.71 -16.25 9.13
C LEU A 74 19.62 -16.74 8.16
N LEU A 75 19.07 -17.93 8.39
CA LEU A 75 18.00 -18.47 7.55
C LEU A 75 16.68 -17.72 7.73
N GLU A 76 16.38 -17.24 8.95
CA GLU A 76 15.25 -16.35 9.21
C GLU A 76 15.40 -15.00 8.49
N SER A 77 16.59 -14.40 8.52
CA SER A 77 16.82 -13.11 7.85
C SER A 77 16.77 -13.22 6.32
N GLN A 78 17.30 -14.30 5.75
CA GLN A 78 17.18 -14.53 4.30
C GLN A 78 15.74 -14.81 3.87
N LEU A 79 14.98 -15.55 4.68
CA LEU A 79 13.57 -15.78 4.43
C LEU A 79 12.80 -14.46 4.37
N GLU A 80 13.04 -13.57 5.32
CA GLU A 80 12.39 -12.25 5.37
C GLU A 80 12.79 -11.38 4.17
N ALA A 81 14.07 -11.36 3.81
CA ALA A 81 14.56 -10.67 2.62
C ALA A 81 13.87 -11.19 1.33
N ARG A 82 13.76 -12.51 1.20
CA ARG A 82 13.13 -13.14 0.02
C ARG A 82 11.63 -12.84 -0.07
N ILE A 83 10.93 -12.83 1.07
CA ILE A 83 9.53 -12.44 1.13
C ILE A 83 9.36 -10.98 0.67
N GLU A 84 10.24 -10.08 1.09
CA GLU A 84 10.16 -8.67 0.73
C GLU A 84 10.49 -8.42 -0.75
N GLU A 85 11.47 -9.14 -1.30
CA GLU A 85 11.75 -9.16 -2.74
C GLU A 85 10.53 -9.60 -3.55
N MET A 86 9.86 -10.67 -3.14
CA MET A 86 8.67 -11.16 -3.85
C MET A 86 7.51 -10.18 -3.78
N LYS A 87 7.27 -9.54 -2.63
CA LYS A 87 6.24 -8.50 -2.49
C LYS A 87 6.53 -7.29 -3.37
N SER A 88 7.77 -6.81 -3.38
CA SER A 88 8.16 -5.65 -4.20
C SER A 88 8.07 -5.95 -5.70
N ALA A 89 8.44 -7.15 -6.13
CA ALA A 89 8.27 -7.61 -7.51
C ALA A 89 6.78 -7.69 -7.91
N GLN A 90 5.93 -8.24 -7.04
CA GLN A 90 4.48 -8.33 -7.29
C GLN A 90 3.83 -6.94 -7.36
N PHE A 91 4.21 -6.03 -6.47
CA PHE A 91 3.73 -4.64 -6.48
C PHE A 91 4.12 -3.91 -7.77
N THR A 92 5.36 -4.10 -8.23
CA THR A 92 5.86 -3.50 -9.47
C THR A 92 5.10 -4.02 -10.69
N HIS A 93 4.86 -5.34 -10.75
CA HIS A 93 4.05 -5.95 -11.81
C HIS A 93 2.61 -5.42 -11.82
N ALA A 94 1.93 -5.38 -10.67
CA ALA A 94 0.57 -4.88 -10.56
C ALA A 94 0.45 -3.39 -10.96
N SER A 95 1.47 -2.59 -10.64
CA SER A 95 1.54 -1.17 -11.01
C SER A 95 1.71 -0.96 -12.53
N GLN A 96 2.41 -1.86 -13.22
CA GLN A 96 2.59 -1.79 -14.67
C GLN A 96 1.34 -2.24 -15.44
N GLU A 97 0.64 -3.27 -14.97
CA GLU A 97 -0.59 -3.78 -15.60
C GLU A 97 -1.79 -2.84 -15.37
N GLY A 98 -1.83 -2.15 -14.23
CA GLY A 98 -2.91 -1.24 -13.84
C GLY A 98 -2.72 0.23 -14.23
N ARG A 99 -1.80 0.54 -15.16
CA ARG A 99 -1.43 1.94 -15.47
C ARG A 99 -2.57 2.68 -16.17
N LEU A 100 -3.38 3.40 -15.39
CA LEU A 100 -4.48 4.23 -15.87
C LEU A 100 -3.99 5.60 -16.36
N ASP A 101 -4.42 6.01 -17.54
CA ASP A 101 -4.21 7.39 -18.01
C ASP A 101 -5.18 8.34 -17.29
N VAL A 102 -4.64 9.08 -16.31
CA VAL A 102 -5.37 10.06 -15.49
C VAL A 102 -5.76 11.33 -16.25
N THR A 103 -5.26 11.52 -17.48
CA THR A 103 -5.58 12.70 -18.31
C THR A 103 -6.85 12.50 -19.15
N LEU A 104 -7.35 11.26 -19.24
CA LEU A 104 -8.56 10.97 -20.00
C LEU A 104 -9.78 11.70 -19.43
N PRO A 105 -10.63 12.28 -20.28
CA PRO A 105 -11.86 12.91 -19.83
C PRO A 105 -12.78 11.86 -19.20
N GLY A 106 -13.02 12.00 -17.90
CA GLY A 106 -14.00 11.20 -17.18
C GLY A 106 -15.43 11.47 -17.64
N ARG A 107 -16.37 10.62 -17.20
CA ARG A 107 -17.81 10.83 -17.43
C ARG A 107 -18.28 12.02 -16.59
N ARG A 108 -18.61 13.13 -17.24
CA ARG A 108 -19.08 14.36 -16.56
C ARG A 108 -20.60 14.50 -16.69
N PRO A 109 -21.30 14.92 -15.63
CA PRO A 109 -22.70 15.31 -15.75
C PRO A 109 -22.82 16.60 -16.58
N ALA A 110 -23.98 16.81 -17.20
CA ALA A 110 -24.27 18.08 -17.85
C ALA A 110 -24.43 19.18 -16.79
N LEU A 111 -23.62 20.23 -16.89
CA LEU A 111 -23.74 21.41 -16.05
C LEU A 111 -24.69 22.42 -16.72
N GLY A 112 -25.66 22.92 -15.97
CA GLY A 112 -26.52 24.03 -16.41
C GLY A 112 -25.76 25.36 -16.47
N ARG A 113 -26.37 26.35 -17.11
CA ARG A 113 -25.86 27.73 -17.19
C ARG A 113 -26.99 28.72 -16.93
N LEU A 114 -26.65 29.88 -16.37
CA LEU A 114 -27.60 30.98 -16.23
C LEU A 114 -27.92 31.59 -17.60
N HIS A 115 -29.14 32.08 -17.77
CA HIS A 115 -29.50 32.84 -18.97
C HIS A 115 -28.65 34.12 -19.06
N PRO A 116 -28.21 34.55 -20.26
CA PRO A 116 -27.37 35.75 -20.42
C PRO A 116 -27.96 37.00 -19.75
N ILE A 117 -29.28 37.22 -19.86
CA ILE A 117 -29.95 38.36 -19.20
C ILE A 117 -29.75 38.33 -17.69
N THR A 118 -29.87 37.17 -17.05
CA THR A 118 -29.65 37.02 -15.61
C THR A 118 -28.19 37.30 -15.24
N GLN A 119 -27.24 36.91 -16.09
CA GLN A 119 -25.82 37.19 -15.85
C GLN A 119 -25.54 38.70 -15.91
N THR A 120 -26.02 39.37 -16.96
CA THR A 120 -25.88 40.82 -17.13
C THR A 120 -26.57 41.60 -16.02
N LEU A 121 -27.80 41.22 -15.64
CA LEU A 121 -28.51 41.84 -14.53
C LEU A 121 -27.69 41.75 -13.24
N ARG A 122 -27.18 40.56 -12.91
CA ARG A 122 -26.35 40.35 -11.72
C ARG A 122 -25.06 41.16 -11.74
N GLU A 123 -24.42 41.26 -12.90
CA GLU A 123 -23.20 42.06 -13.05
C GLU A 123 -23.48 43.54 -12.76
N ILE A 124 -24.54 44.10 -13.35
CA ILE A 124 -24.96 45.49 -13.13
C ILE A 124 -25.33 45.70 -11.66
N THR A 125 -26.18 44.85 -11.08
CA THR A 125 -26.62 45.00 -9.68
C THR A 125 -25.46 44.89 -8.71
N ASN A 126 -24.48 44.03 -8.97
CA ASN A 126 -23.28 43.93 -8.14
C ASN A 126 -22.44 45.20 -8.21
N ALA A 127 -22.26 45.78 -9.40
CA ALA A 127 -21.51 47.03 -9.55
C ALA A 127 -22.12 48.16 -8.71
N PHE A 128 -23.45 48.36 -8.78
CA PHE A 128 -24.13 49.37 -7.97
C PHE A 128 -24.21 49.01 -6.47
N GLY A 129 -24.31 47.72 -6.14
CA GLY A 129 -24.27 47.26 -4.75
C GLY A 129 -22.97 47.62 -4.04
N THR A 130 -21.82 47.58 -4.74
CA THR A 130 -20.54 48.02 -4.16
C THR A 130 -20.48 49.52 -3.88
N MET A 131 -21.32 50.32 -4.54
CA MET A 131 -21.45 51.76 -4.30
C MET A 131 -22.46 52.09 -3.18
N GLY A 132 -23.10 51.08 -2.57
CA GLY A 132 -24.05 51.24 -1.47
C GLY A 132 -25.52 51.38 -1.91
N PHE A 133 -25.83 51.17 -3.19
CA PHE A 133 -27.23 51.13 -3.66
C PHE A 133 -27.92 49.85 -3.20
N GLN A 134 -29.24 49.94 -2.99
CA GLN A 134 -30.10 48.80 -2.66
C GLN A 134 -30.85 48.33 -3.90
N ILE A 135 -31.06 47.01 -3.99
CA ILE A 135 -31.84 46.40 -5.07
C ILE A 135 -33.30 46.31 -4.61
N VAL A 136 -34.22 46.86 -5.40
CA VAL A 136 -35.66 46.82 -5.16
C VAL A 136 -36.35 46.29 -6.42
N GLU A 137 -37.28 45.36 -6.24
CA GLU A 137 -38.13 44.83 -7.31
C GLU A 137 -39.56 45.39 -7.15
N GLY A 138 -40.22 45.64 -8.28
CA GLY A 138 -41.60 46.14 -8.35
C GLY A 138 -42.51 45.17 -9.11
N PRO A 139 -43.84 45.40 -9.09
CA PRO A 139 -44.77 44.59 -9.88
C PRO A 139 -44.55 44.78 -11.39
N GLU A 140 -44.75 43.72 -12.18
CA GLU A 140 -44.66 43.81 -13.65
C GLU A 140 -45.87 44.53 -14.27
N VAL A 141 -47.02 44.46 -13.60
CA VAL A 141 -48.24 45.17 -14.00
C VAL A 141 -48.43 46.36 -13.07
N GLU A 142 -48.37 47.56 -13.64
CA GLU A 142 -48.47 48.82 -12.91
C GLU A 142 -49.73 49.62 -13.24
N THR A 143 -50.06 50.54 -12.33
CA THR A 143 -51.15 51.49 -12.51
C THR A 143 -50.69 52.73 -13.28
N ASP A 144 -51.63 53.38 -13.99
CA ASP A 144 -51.38 54.61 -14.75
C ASP A 144 -50.75 55.72 -13.89
N HIS A 145 -51.21 55.82 -12.64
CA HIS A 145 -50.73 56.77 -11.64
C HIS A 145 -49.22 56.67 -11.39
N TYR A 146 -48.69 55.46 -11.14
CA TYR A 146 -47.27 55.28 -10.84
C TYR A 146 -46.37 55.30 -12.08
N ASN A 147 -46.88 54.81 -13.21
CA ASN A 147 -46.07 54.66 -14.42
C ASN A 147 -45.99 55.95 -15.27
N PHE A 148 -46.98 56.85 -15.17
CA PHE A 148 -47.06 58.06 -16.01
C PHE A 148 -47.26 59.35 -15.20
N GLU A 149 -48.35 59.46 -14.44
CA GLU A 149 -48.71 60.71 -13.76
C GLU A 149 -47.60 61.19 -12.80
N MET A 150 -47.08 60.31 -11.94
CA MET A 150 -46.00 60.62 -10.99
C MET A 150 -44.64 60.91 -11.64
N LEU A 151 -44.47 60.59 -12.92
CA LEU A 151 -43.24 60.86 -13.69
C LEU A 151 -43.36 62.14 -14.56
N ASN A 152 -44.40 62.95 -14.36
CA ASN A 152 -44.70 64.15 -15.14
C ASN A 152 -44.96 63.87 -16.64
N ILE A 153 -45.60 62.75 -16.97
CA ILE A 153 -46.02 62.42 -18.35
C ILE A 153 -47.55 62.52 -18.42
N PRO A 154 -48.11 63.56 -19.09
CA PRO A 154 -49.56 63.74 -19.24
C PRO A 154 -50.18 62.89 -20.35
#